data_AF-A0A0Q7BFV5-F1
#
_entry.id   AF-A0A0Q7BFV5-F1
#
_cell.length_a   1.000
_cell.length_b   1.000
_cell.length_c   1.000
_cell.angle_alpha   90.00
_cell.angle_beta   90.00
_cell.angle_gamma   90.00
#
_symmetry.space_group_name_H-M   'P 1'
#
loop_
_entity.id
_entity.type
_entity.pdbx_description
1 polymer ?
#
loop_
_entity_poly.entity_id
_entity_poly.type
_entity_poly.pdbx_seq_one_letter_code
_entity_poly.pdbx_strand_id
1 'polypeptide(L)'
;MPANELRRWKADPVWGKTQLQQIEDQRERISAAGLARISARLAAGNDRQQVAARLLMQDRDGAALLAERSTDAQAYQMALTACAWPRRDTPNCARLNPGRWAQLDPLDARPWMRMMQAAQSRKDQAAVDSALAQAAARPGLSRGSFLLEALAVAAADAVPDAAELGQALAVVIGIDAAMPGFDMGAPGRACRGEALNDATRLAHCRTVARQALASATDLGDAQMAQKLADRTGVPPNQQAYDAVTLKAAEERFHARALDLDVDCESMRRLKQLSAERAASGDLAMAMALLPPRAPAR
;
A
#
# COMPACT_ATOMS: atom_id res chain seq x y z
N MET A 1 24.98 20.38 -7.75
CA MET A 1 26.44 20.15 -7.82
C MET A 1 27.10 21.35 -8.51
N PRO A 2 28.01 22.07 -7.84
CA PRO A 2 28.69 23.23 -8.42
C PRO A 2 29.58 22.85 -9.63
N ALA A 3 29.81 23.81 -10.53
CA ALA A 3 30.45 23.60 -11.84
C ALA A 3 31.93 23.15 -11.79
N ASN A 4 32.59 23.30 -10.64
CA ASN A 4 33.93 22.81 -10.36
C ASN A 4 33.94 21.30 -10.05
N GLU A 5 32.97 20.81 -9.29
CA GLU A 5 32.81 19.38 -8.99
C GLU A 5 32.44 18.59 -10.24
N LEU A 6 31.51 19.09 -11.06
CA LEU A 6 31.14 18.46 -12.33
C LEU A 6 32.35 18.31 -13.30
N ARG A 7 33.25 19.30 -13.31
CA ARG A 7 34.50 19.23 -14.10
C ARG A 7 35.47 18.19 -13.55
N ARG A 8 35.62 18.12 -12.22
CA ARG A 8 36.49 17.14 -11.56
C ARG A 8 35.97 15.71 -11.73
N TRP A 9 34.65 15.54 -11.71
CA TRP A 9 33.97 14.26 -11.97
C TRP A 9 34.23 13.74 -13.39
N LYS A 10 34.21 14.65 -14.39
CA LYS A 10 34.54 14.31 -15.79
C LYS A 10 36.02 14.03 -15.99
N ALA A 11 36.89 14.69 -15.23
CA ALA A 11 38.35 14.54 -15.32
C ALA A 11 38.87 13.28 -14.60
N ASP A 12 38.19 12.82 -13.55
CA ASP A 12 38.54 11.62 -12.79
C ASP A 12 37.28 10.80 -12.43
N PRO A 13 36.89 9.86 -13.30
CA PRO A 13 35.74 8.99 -13.07
C PRO A 13 35.89 8.06 -11.84
N VAL A 14 37.12 7.75 -11.41
CA VAL A 14 37.37 6.88 -10.26
C VAL A 14 37.14 7.64 -8.96
N TRP A 15 37.65 8.87 -8.86
CA TRP A 15 37.32 9.78 -7.77
C TRP A 15 35.81 10.04 -7.74
N GLY A 16 35.20 10.24 -8.90
CA GLY A 16 33.76 10.49 -8.99
C GLY A 16 32.89 9.35 -8.46
N LYS A 17 33.23 8.10 -8.82
CA LYS A 17 32.59 6.90 -8.26
C LYS A 17 32.81 6.76 -6.76
N THR A 18 34.02 7.05 -6.28
CA THR A 18 34.36 6.97 -4.85
C THR A 18 33.55 7.98 -4.03
N GLN A 19 33.40 9.20 -4.52
CA GLN A 19 32.56 10.23 -3.88
C GLN A 19 31.09 9.82 -3.84
N LEU A 20 30.57 9.25 -4.95
CA LEU A 20 29.19 8.75 -4.99
C LEU A 20 28.97 7.66 -3.94
N GLN A 21 29.87 6.67 -3.85
CA GLN A 21 29.79 5.61 -2.86
C GLN A 21 29.79 6.15 -1.43
N GLN A 22 30.64 7.14 -1.13
CA GLN A 22 30.68 7.75 0.21
C GLN A 22 29.36 8.45 0.58
N ILE A 23 28.71 9.11 -0.40
CA ILE A 23 27.40 9.73 -0.21
C ILE A 23 26.33 8.66 0.00
N GLU A 24 26.35 7.58 -0.77
CA GLU A 24 25.42 6.45 -0.64
C GLU A 24 25.56 5.78 0.74
N ASP A 25 26.78 5.46 1.17
CA ASP A 25 27.07 4.87 2.48
C ASP A 25 26.61 5.81 3.63
N GLN A 26 26.79 7.12 3.47
CA GLN A 26 26.33 8.09 4.46
C GLN A 26 24.81 8.11 4.54
N ARG A 27 24.10 8.10 3.41
CA ARG A 27 22.63 8.04 3.37
C ARG A 27 22.10 6.74 3.95
N GLU A 28 22.76 5.63 3.67
CA GLU A 28 22.39 4.33 4.26
C GLU A 28 22.53 4.37 5.78
N ARG A 29 23.65 4.90 6.31
CA ARG A 29 23.83 5.05 7.77
C ARG A 29 22.77 5.95 8.42
N ILE A 30 22.48 7.10 7.81
CA ILE A 30 21.49 8.06 8.35
C ILE A 30 20.09 7.43 8.34
N SER A 31 19.67 6.86 7.21
CA SER A 31 18.37 6.18 7.12
C SER A 31 18.26 5.00 8.08
N ALA A 32 19.31 4.20 8.25
CA ALA A 32 19.34 3.08 9.21
C ALA A 32 19.19 3.56 10.66
N ALA A 33 19.82 4.68 11.05
CA ALA A 33 19.66 5.25 12.38
C ALA A 33 18.20 5.70 12.64
N GLY A 34 17.59 6.41 11.67
CA GLY A 34 16.20 6.83 11.77
C GLY A 34 15.23 5.65 11.84
N LEU A 35 15.43 4.64 11.00
CA LEU A 35 14.65 3.40 11.02
C LEU A 35 14.78 2.66 12.35
N ALA A 36 15.99 2.59 12.93
CA ALA A 36 16.20 1.94 14.22
C ALA A 36 15.45 2.66 15.36
N ARG A 37 15.41 4.00 15.36
CA ARG A 37 14.65 4.78 16.34
C ARG A 37 13.14 4.57 16.19
N ILE A 38 12.63 4.65 14.97
CA ILE A 38 11.21 4.40 14.66
C ILE A 38 10.84 2.97 15.08
N SER A 39 11.65 1.98 14.69
CA SER A 39 11.45 0.57 15.03
C SER A 39 11.46 0.35 16.55
N ALA A 40 12.41 0.94 17.27
CA ALA A 40 12.45 0.87 18.73
C ALA A 40 11.19 1.45 19.39
N ARG A 41 10.69 2.59 18.88
CA ARG A 41 9.45 3.20 19.37
C ARG A 41 8.23 2.29 19.12
N LEU A 42 8.14 1.70 17.94
CA LEU A 42 7.06 0.79 17.55
C LEU A 42 7.12 -0.55 18.30
N ALA A 43 8.32 -1.07 18.59
CA ALA A 43 8.50 -2.33 19.33
C ALA A 43 7.96 -2.28 20.77
N ALA A 44 7.83 -1.08 21.34
CA ALA A 44 7.22 -0.87 22.66
C ALA A 44 5.68 -0.74 22.62
N GLY A 45 5.07 -0.88 21.44
CA GLY A 45 3.66 -0.66 21.18
C GLY A 45 2.79 -1.91 21.22
N ASN A 46 1.60 -1.79 20.63
CA ASN A 46 0.66 -2.91 20.42
C ASN A 46 1.12 -3.86 19.31
N ASP A 47 0.37 -4.94 19.07
CA ASP A 47 0.71 -5.98 18.09
C ASP A 47 1.04 -5.45 16.70
N ARG A 48 0.23 -4.52 16.15
CA ARG A 48 0.50 -3.96 14.81
C ARG A 48 1.78 -3.14 14.78
N GLN A 49 2.07 -2.40 15.86
CA GLN A 49 3.31 -1.64 15.99
C GLN A 49 4.52 -2.59 16.10
N GLN A 50 4.41 -3.67 16.89
CA GLN A 50 5.50 -4.66 17.00
C GLN A 50 5.77 -5.40 15.68
N VAL A 51 4.72 -5.78 14.94
CA VAL A 51 4.86 -6.35 13.58
C VAL A 51 5.54 -5.35 12.66
N ALA A 52 5.12 -4.09 12.65
CA ALA A 52 5.75 -3.03 11.86
C ALA A 52 7.23 -2.85 12.22
N ALA A 53 7.58 -2.84 13.51
CA ALA A 53 8.97 -2.74 13.96
C ALA A 53 9.86 -3.83 13.37
N ARG A 54 9.36 -5.09 13.33
CA ARG A 54 10.07 -6.21 12.70
C ARG A 54 10.22 -6.02 11.19
N LEU A 55 9.17 -5.58 10.51
CA LEU A 55 9.21 -5.35 9.07
C LEU A 55 10.17 -4.22 8.67
N LEU A 56 10.25 -3.14 9.45
CA LEU A 56 11.23 -2.06 9.25
C LEU A 56 12.68 -2.56 9.34
N MET A 57 12.92 -3.56 10.19
CA MET A 57 14.24 -4.21 10.35
C MET A 57 14.42 -5.40 9.42
N GLN A 58 13.55 -5.54 8.41
CA GLN A 58 13.55 -6.64 7.43
C GLN A 58 13.39 -8.06 8.03
N ASP A 59 12.96 -8.15 9.29
CA ASP A 59 12.69 -9.41 10.00
C ASP A 59 11.27 -9.93 9.69
N ARG A 60 11.09 -10.42 8.45
CA ARG A 60 9.79 -10.93 7.98
C ARG A 60 9.32 -12.15 8.77
N ASP A 61 10.24 -13.03 9.15
CA ASP A 61 9.90 -14.24 9.90
C ASP A 61 9.45 -13.91 11.33
N GLY A 62 10.15 -12.99 12.01
CA GLY A 62 9.75 -12.48 13.31
C GLY A 62 8.42 -11.72 13.26
N ALA A 63 8.18 -10.94 12.19
CA ALA A 63 6.89 -10.31 11.96
C ALA A 63 5.76 -11.34 11.82
N ALA A 64 6.00 -12.43 11.09
CA ALA A 64 5.03 -13.51 10.93
C ALA A 64 4.75 -14.26 12.24
N LEU A 65 5.79 -14.53 13.03
CA LEU A 65 5.67 -15.17 14.34
C LEU A 65 4.79 -14.35 15.31
N LEU A 66 4.94 -13.03 15.32
CA LEU A 66 4.11 -12.14 16.14
C LEU A 66 2.67 -12.11 15.63
N ALA A 67 2.50 -11.93 14.31
CA ALA A 67 1.18 -11.85 13.68
C ALA A 67 0.34 -13.11 13.86
N GLU A 68 0.96 -14.31 13.82
CA GLU A 68 0.25 -15.58 14.00
C GLU A 68 -0.53 -15.64 15.32
N ARG A 69 0.00 -15.03 16.38
CA ARG A 69 -0.59 -15.01 17.73
C ARG A 69 -1.49 -13.82 17.97
N SER A 70 -1.48 -12.85 17.07
CA SER A 70 -2.22 -11.61 17.22
C SER A 70 -3.71 -11.78 16.94
N THR A 71 -4.52 -10.99 17.64
CA THR A 71 -5.94 -10.77 17.32
C THR A 71 -6.18 -9.49 16.52
N ASP A 72 -5.12 -8.75 16.19
CA ASP A 72 -5.19 -7.51 15.41
C ASP A 72 -5.17 -7.84 13.91
N ALA A 73 -6.28 -7.58 13.23
CA ALA A 73 -6.42 -7.86 11.80
C ALA A 73 -5.40 -7.09 10.94
N GLN A 74 -5.03 -5.87 11.33
CA GLN A 74 -4.06 -5.06 10.58
C GLN A 74 -2.64 -5.58 10.80
N ALA A 75 -2.30 -6.01 12.02
CA ALA A 75 -1.02 -6.69 12.29
C ALA A 75 -0.89 -7.95 11.42
N TYR A 76 -1.96 -8.75 11.38
CA TYR A 76 -2.01 -9.97 10.58
C TYR A 76 -1.91 -9.69 9.07
N GLN A 77 -2.65 -8.70 8.58
CA GLN A 77 -2.61 -8.27 7.18
C GLN A 77 -1.20 -7.83 6.76
N MET A 78 -0.53 -6.99 7.55
CA MET A 78 0.81 -6.50 7.22
C MET A 78 1.81 -7.65 7.09
N ALA A 79 1.85 -8.54 8.08
CA ALA A 79 2.76 -9.68 8.05
C ALA A 79 2.43 -10.63 6.89
N LEU A 80 1.15 -10.96 6.66
CA LEU A 80 0.74 -11.80 5.53
C LEU A 80 1.14 -11.18 4.19
N THR A 81 1.03 -9.87 4.05
CA THR A 81 1.42 -9.14 2.83
C THR A 81 2.93 -9.18 2.61
N ALA A 82 3.72 -8.96 3.66
CA ALA A 82 5.18 -9.09 3.61
C ALA A 82 5.65 -10.52 3.27
N CYS A 83 4.85 -11.53 3.66
CA CYS A 83 5.10 -12.95 3.41
C CYS A 83 4.63 -13.45 2.03
N ALA A 84 4.06 -12.58 1.18
CA ALA A 84 3.47 -13.01 -0.09
C ALA A 84 4.45 -13.69 -1.06
N TRP A 85 5.75 -13.40 -0.94
CA TRP A 85 6.81 -14.15 -1.63
C TRP A 85 7.57 -15.01 -0.62
N PRO A 86 7.22 -16.30 -0.50
CA PRO A 86 7.87 -17.18 0.46
C PRO A 86 9.35 -17.34 0.12
N ARG A 87 10.20 -17.19 1.13
CA ARG A 87 11.62 -17.52 1.07
C ARG A 87 11.91 -18.70 2.00
N ARG A 88 13.00 -19.43 1.73
CA ARG A 88 13.36 -20.62 2.51
C ARG A 88 13.71 -20.30 3.97
N ASP A 89 14.09 -19.06 4.25
CA ASP A 89 14.49 -18.53 5.55
C ASP A 89 13.33 -17.94 6.38
N THR A 90 12.08 -18.08 5.92
CA THR A 90 10.90 -17.54 6.62
C THR A 90 9.85 -18.63 6.92
N PRO A 91 10.13 -19.61 7.80
CA PRO A 91 9.20 -20.70 8.11
C PRO A 91 7.88 -20.24 8.72
N ASN A 92 7.85 -19.16 9.51
CA ASN A 92 6.61 -18.65 10.11
C ASN A 92 5.69 -18.02 9.07
N CYS A 93 6.22 -17.49 7.95
CA CYS A 93 5.40 -17.00 6.85
C CYS A 93 4.46 -18.08 6.28
N ALA A 94 4.87 -19.36 6.27
CA ALA A 94 4.05 -20.46 5.76
C ALA A 94 2.81 -20.75 6.61
N ARG A 95 2.77 -20.23 7.86
CA ARG A 95 1.66 -20.42 8.79
C ARG A 95 0.56 -19.37 8.59
N LEU A 96 0.90 -18.24 7.98
CA LEU A 96 -0.05 -17.19 7.67
C LEU A 96 -0.85 -17.54 6.41
N ASN A 97 -2.16 -17.34 6.48
CA ASN A 97 -3.07 -17.51 5.36
C ASN A 97 -4.23 -16.49 5.38
N PRO A 98 -4.84 -16.16 4.23
CA PRO A 98 -5.97 -15.23 4.15
C PRO A 98 -7.23 -15.69 4.88
N GLY A 99 -7.42 -17.00 5.11
CA GLY A 99 -8.59 -17.53 5.81
C GLY A 99 -8.65 -17.06 7.27
N ARG A 100 -7.53 -17.08 7.98
CA ARG A 100 -7.43 -16.51 9.33
C ARG A 100 -7.63 -14.98 9.33
N TRP A 101 -7.16 -14.27 8.31
CA TRP A 101 -7.45 -12.83 8.18
C TRP A 101 -8.96 -12.58 8.06
N ALA A 102 -9.68 -13.33 7.22
CA ALA A 102 -11.14 -13.22 7.12
C ALA A 102 -11.88 -13.55 8.44
N GLN A 103 -11.27 -14.33 9.34
CA GLN A 103 -11.82 -14.56 10.68
C GLN A 103 -11.59 -13.38 11.63
N LEU A 104 -10.43 -12.72 11.51
CA LEU A 104 -10.07 -11.56 12.34
C LEU A 104 -10.85 -10.30 11.91
N ASP A 105 -11.14 -10.16 10.62
CA ASP A 105 -11.99 -9.11 10.09
C ASP A 105 -13.07 -9.69 9.14
N PRO A 106 -14.24 -10.08 9.68
CA PRO A 106 -15.32 -10.69 8.91
C PRO A 106 -16.01 -9.74 7.93
N LEU A 107 -15.76 -8.44 8.02
CA LEU A 107 -16.39 -7.43 7.16
C LEU A 107 -15.50 -7.00 6.00
N ASP A 108 -14.24 -7.45 5.98
CA ASP A 108 -13.27 -7.11 4.95
C ASP A 108 -13.33 -8.04 3.75
N ALA A 109 -13.45 -7.45 2.56
CA ALA A 109 -13.45 -8.17 1.29
C ALA A 109 -12.05 -8.61 0.85
N ARG A 110 -10.98 -7.92 1.30
CA ARG A 110 -9.60 -8.15 0.84
C ARG A 110 -9.07 -9.58 1.05
N PRO A 111 -9.27 -10.27 2.20
CA PRO A 111 -8.81 -11.66 2.33
C PRO A 111 -9.45 -12.60 1.31
N TRP A 112 -10.70 -12.35 0.92
CA TRP A 112 -11.40 -13.11 -0.12
C TRP A 112 -10.84 -12.84 -1.50
N MET A 113 -10.41 -11.61 -1.81
CA MET A 113 -9.70 -11.30 -3.05
C MET A 113 -8.36 -12.05 -3.16
N ARG A 114 -7.63 -12.20 -2.05
CA ARG A 114 -6.41 -13.03 -2.02
C ARG A 114 -6.68 -14.52 -2.19
N MET A 115 -7.72 -15.04 -1.56
CA MET A 115 -8.15 -16.43 -1.78
C MET A 115 -8.56 -16.65 -3.24
N MET A 116 -9.24 -15.68 -3.85
CA MET A 116 -9.58 -15.69 -5.26
C MET A 116 -8.33 -15.71 -6.14
N GLN A 117 -7.31 -14.89 -5.85
CA GLN A 117 -6.04 -14.91 -6.58
C GLN A 117 -5.36 -16.29 -6.50
N ALA A 118 -5.33 -16.91 -5.32
CA ALA A 118 -4.76 -18.24 -5.13
C ALA A 118 -5.59 -19.32 -5.86
N ALA A 119 -6.91 -19.20 -5.91
CA ALA A 119 -7.77 -20.08 -6.69
C ALA A 119 -7.51 -19.93 -8.20
N GLN A 120 -7.34 -18.69 -8.69
CA GLN A 120 -6.98 -18.40 -10.08
C GLN A 120 -5.65 -19.03 -10.48
N SER A 121 -4.62 -18.98 -9.62
CA SER A 121 -3.32 -19.59 -9.92
C SER A 121 -3.39 -21.11 -9.99
N ARG A 122 -4.28 -21.74 -9.22
CA ARG A 122 -4.58 -23.18 -9.28
C ARG A 122 -5.58 -23.56 -10.38
N LYS A 123 -6.13 -22.59 -11.12
CA LYS A 123 -7.19 -22.77 -12.13
C LYS A 123 -8.47 -23.41 -11.56
N ASP A 124 -8.75 -23.18 -10.28
CA ASP A 124 -9.92 -23.72 -9.58
C ASP A 124 -11.09 -22.74 -9.69
N GLN A 125 -11.95 -22.93 -10.69
CA GLN A 125 -13.07 -22.00 -10.96
C GLN A 125 -14.11 -21.98 -9.85
N ALA A 126 -14.40 -23.14 -9.23
CA ALA A 126 -15.36 -23.20 -8.14
C ALA A 126 -14.88 -22.40 -6.92
N ALA A 127 -13.58 -22.48 -6.61
CA ALA A 127 -13.00 -21.65 -5.55
C ALA A 127 -12.93 -20.16 -5.93
N VAL A 128 -12.75 -19.81 -7.22
CA VAL A 128 -12.84 -18.41 -7.69
C VAL A 128 -14.25 -17.87 -7.46
N ASP A 129 -15.28 -18.61 -7.84
CA ASP A 129 -16.68 -18.22 -7.66
C ASP A 129 -17.05 -18.06 -6.18
N SER A 130 -16.65 -19.03 -5.36
CA SER A 130 -16.87 -18.97 -3.92
C SER A 130 -16.22 -17.74 -3.29
N ALA A 131 -14.96 -17.46 -3.64
CA ALA A 131 -14.25 -16.30 -3.12
C ALA A 131 -14.84 -14.97 -3.62
N LEU A 132 -15.35 -14.93 -4.87
CA LEU A 132 -16.02 -13.75 -5.41
C LEU A 132 -17.36 -13.48 -4.70
N ALA A 133 -18.16 -14.51 -4.47
CA ALA A 133 -19.40 -14.40 -3.72
C ALA A 133 -19.14 -13.91 -2.28
N GLN A 134 -18.09 -14.42 -1.63
CA GLN A 134 -17.68 -13.97 -0.30
C GLN A 134 -17.24 -12.50 -0.31
N ALA A 135 -16.39 -12.08 -1.25
CA ALA A 135 -15.98 -10.69 -1.39
C ALA A 135 -17.19 -9.76 -1.60
N ALA A 136 -18.15 -10.14 -2.45
CA ALA A 136 -19.38 -9.38 -2.68
C ALA A 136 -20.28 -9.27 -1.44
N ALA A 137 -20.19 -10.22 -0.51
CA ALA A 137 -20.95 -10.18 0.73
C ALA A 137 -20.36 -9.23 1.79
N ARG A 138 -19.15 -8.68 1.55
CA ARG A 138 -18.41 -7.90 2.55
C ARG A 138 -18.45 -6.40 2.21
N PRO A 139 -18.94 -5.55 3.13
CA PRO A 139 -19.08 -4.12 2.85
C PRO A 139 -17.75 -3.36 2.92
N GLY A 140 -16.79 -3.86 3.70
CA GLY A 140 -15.51 -3.20 3.96
C GLY A 140 -14.43 -3.59 2.96
N LEU A 141 -13.48 -2.68 2.78
CA LEU A 141 -12.23 -2.93 2.10
C LEU A 141 -11.12 -2.30 2.93
N SER A 142 -10.34 -3.13 3.63
CA SER A 142 -9.17 -2.64 4.36
C SER A 142 -8.17 -1.96 3.42
N ARG A 143 -7.36 -1.05 3.95
CA ARG A 143 -6.27 -0.40 3.21
C ARG A 143 -5.26 -1.45 2.72
N GLY A 144 -4.93 -1.44 1.44
CA GLY A 144 -4.02 -2.40 0.80
C GLY A 144 -2.56 -1.99 0.80
N SER A 145 -2.27 -0.69 0.79
CA SER A 145 -0.91 -0.14 0.66
C SER A 145 -0.55 0.82 1.81
N PHE A 146 0.74 1.15 1.93
CA PHE A 146 1.27 2.16 2.86
C PHE A 146 0.87 1.95 4.34
N LEU A 147 0.69 0.70 4.75
CA LEU A 147 0.34 0.35 6.13
C LEU A 147 1.53 0.55 7.07
N LEU A 148 2.75 0.23 6.60
CA LEU A 148 3.96 0.34 7.39
C LEU A 148 4.32 1.81 7.64
N GLU A 149 4.22 2.62 6.60
CA GLU A 149 4.40 4.07 6.66
C GLU A 149 3.42 4.73 7.63
N ALA A 150 2.14 4.34 7.59
CA ALA A 150 1.13 4.89 8.50
C ALA A 150 1.49 4.68 9.98
N LEU A 151 2.17 3.57 10.31
CA LEU A 151 2.69 3.32 11.65
C LEU A 151 4.01 4.04 11.90
N ALA A 152 4.91 4.08 10.91
CA ALA A 152 6.19 4.76 11.03
C ALA A 152 6.04 6.26 11.29
N VAL A 153 5.10 6.93 10.61
CA VAL A 153 4.85 8.36 10.81
C VAL A 153 4.28 8.67 12.20
N ALA A 154 3.51 7.74 12.79
CA ALA A 154 3.03 7.88 14.17
C ALA A 154 4.15 7.77 15.21
N ALA A 155 5.31 7.24 14.83
CA ALA A 155 6.53 7.16 15.64
C ALA A 155 7.60 8.18 15.19
N ALA A 156 7.25 9.14 14.33
CA ALA A 156 8.19 10.11 13.77
C ALA A 156 8.79 11.07 14.81
N ASP A 157 8.15 11.23 15.98
CA ASP A 157 8.67 12.01 17.10
C ASP A 157 9.95 11.40 17.71
N ALA A 158 10.18 10.10 17.49
CA ALA A 158 11.41 9.41 17.89
C ALA A 158 12.65 9.85 17.09
N VAL A 159 12.48 10.60 15.99
CA VAL A 159 13.57 11.08 15.12
C VAL A 159 13.53 12.61 15.06
N PRO A 160 14.30 13.31 15.92
CA PRO A 160 14.26 14.77 15.98
C PRO A 160 14.81 15.47 14.74
N ASP A 161 15.81 14.87 14.09
CA ASP A 161 16.43 15.42 12.89
C ASP A 161 15.54 15.20 11.66
N ALA A 162 15.23 16.30 10.95
CA ALA A 162 14.31 16.26 9.82
C ALA A 162 14.89 15.54 8.59
N ALA A 163 16.21 15.59 8.39
CA ALA A 163 16.87 14.89 7.28
C ALA A 163 16.93 13.39 7.55
N GLU A 164 17.27 12.97 8.78
CA GLU A 164 17.22 11.59 9.25
C GLU A 164 15.80 11.01 9.10
N LEU A 165 14.78 11.74 9.58
CA LEU A 165 13.38 11.33 9.47
C LEU A 165 12.94 11.20 8.02
N GLY A 166 13.25 12.18 7.18
CA GLY A 166 12.87 12.16 5.77
C GLY A 166 13.50 10.98 5.01
N GLN A 167 14.77 10.69 5.27
CA GLN A 167 15.44 9.52 4.68
C GLN A 167 14.87 8.20 5.20
N ALA A 168 14.57 8.09 6.50
CA ALA A 168 13.94 6.91 7.07
C ALA A 168 12.55 6.66 6.44
N LEU A 169 11.70 7.70 6.38
CA LEU A 169 10.37 7.60 5.74
C LEU A 169 10.46 7.23 4.26
N ALA A 170 11.45 7.76 3.52
CA ALA A 170 11.68 7.36 2.13
C ALA A 170 11.97 5.86 2.00
N VAL A 171 12.76 5.28 2.92
CA VAL A 171 12.98 3.83 2.95
C VAL A 171 11.70 3.08 3.30
N VAL A 172 10.90 3.55 4.28
CA VAL A 172 9.62 2.90 4.62
C VAL A 172 8.67 2.88 3.42
N ILE A 173 8.54 4.00 2.71
CA ILE A 173 7.75 4.09 1.48
C ILE A 173 8.26 3.10 0.43
N GLY A 174 9.58 2.95 0.28
CA GLY A 174 10.18 1.95 -0.59
C GLY A 174 9.85 0.52 -0.20
N ILE A 175 9.81 0.20 1.10
CA ILE A 175 9.39 -1.12 1.61
C ILE A 175 7.91 -1.37 1.28
N ASP A 176 7.02 -0.42 1.58
CA ASP A 176 5.59 -0.53 1.28
C ASP A 176 5.33 -0.69 -0.22
N ALA A 177 6.01 0.11 -1.06
CA ALA A 177 5.87 0.06 -2.52
C ALA A 177 6.35 -1.27 -3.11
N ALA A 178 7.30 -1.94 -2.46
CA ALA A 178 7.77 -3.25 -2.86
C ALA A 178 6.83 -4.39 -2.43
N MET A 179 5.89 -4.17 -1.50
CA MET A 179 4.94 -5.19 -1.05
C MET A 179 3.73 -5.31 -1.98
N PRO A 180 3.17 -6.53 -2.18
CA PRO A 180 1.98 -6.71 -3.01
C PRO A 180 0.71 -6.25 -2.25
N GLY A 181 0.40 -4.96 -2.35
CA GLY A 181 -0.76 -4.33 -1.67
C GLY A 181 -2.06 -4.25 -2.50
N PHE A 182 -2.01 -4.55 -3.79
CA PHE A 182 -3.13 -4.34 -4.71
C PHE A 182 -3.87 -5.65 -5.04
N ASP A 183 -4.99 -5.90 -4.35
CA ASP A 183 -5.73 -7.17 -4.48
C ASP A 183 -6.88 -7.11 -5.51
N MET A 184 -7.25 -5.90 -5.98
CA MET A 184 -8.32 -5.69 -6.99
C MET A 184 -8.04 -6.31 -8.36
N GLY A 185 -6.80 -6.75 -8.62
CA GLY A 185 -6.45 -7.50 -9.81
C GLY A 185 -7.19 -8.85 -9.93
N ALA A 186 -7.50 -9.52 -8.82
CA ALA A 186 -8.19 -10.81 -8.86
C ALA A 186 -9.66 -10.67 -9.30
N PRO A 187 -10.51 -9.80 -8.70
CA PRO A 187 -11.83 -9.49 -9.24
C PRO A 187 -11.78 -9.04 -10.70
N GLY A 188 -10.81 -8.19 -11.06
CA GLY A 188 -10.64 -7.72 -12.43
C GLY A 188 -10.40 -8.84 -13.45
N ARG A 189 -9.77 -9.96 -13.06
CA ARG A 189 -9.60 -11.15 -13.92
C ARG A 189 -10.80 -12.09 -13.90
N ALA A 190 -11.50 -12.21 -12.77
CA ALA A 190 -12.68 -13.08 -12.65
C ALA A 190 -13.90 -12.52 -13.41
N CYS A 191 -14.01 -11.19 -13.45
CA CYS A 191 -15.13 -10.45 -14.00
C CYS A 191 -14.82 -9.90 -15.40
N ARG A 192 -14.60 -10.77 -16.39
CA ARG A 192 -14.31 -10.36 -17.79
C ARG A 192 -14.77 -11.41 -18.80
N GLY A 193 -15.02 -10.97 -20.04
CA GLY A 193 -15.34 -11.84 -21.16
C GLY A 193 -16.61 -12.67 -20.92
N GLU A 194 -16.60 -13.90 -21.42
CA GLU A 194 -17.75 -14.84 -21.34
C GLU A 194 -18.17 -15.17 -19.90
N ALA A 195 -17.29 -15.02 -18.92
CA ALA A 195 -17.63 -15.22 -17.51
C ALA A 195 -18.73 -14.26 -17.02
N LEU A 196 -18.94 -13.13 -17.70
CA LEU A 196 -20.01 -12.18 -17.38
C LEU A 196 -21.37 -12.57 -17.99
N ASN A 197 -21.44 -13.65 -18.78
CA ASN A 197 -22.71 -14.18 -19.28
C ASN A 197 -23.50 -14.91 -18.17
N ASP A 198 -22.82 -15.34 -17.10
CA ASP A 198 -23.46 -15.86 -15.89
C ASP A 198 -24.03 -14.68 -15.07
N ALA A 199 -25.35 -14.68 -14.88
CA ALA A 199 -26.07 -13.61 -14.18
C ALA A 199 -25.67 -13.49 -12.70
N THR A 200 -25.39 -14.60 -12.03
CA THR A 200 -24.96 -14.62 -10.62
C THR A 200 -23.55 -14.04 -10.49
N ARG A 201 -22.62 -14.48 -11.34
CA ARG A 201 -21.27 -13.93 -11.35
C ARG A 201 -21.27 -12.44 -11.66
N LEU A 202 -22.06 -12.01 -12.66
CA LEU A 202 -22.22 -10.59 -12.99
C LEU A 202 -22.74 -9.77 -11.79
N ALA A 203 -23.74 -10.29 -11.06
CA ALA A 203 -24.28 -9.64 -9.87
C ALA A 203 -23.22 -9.49 -8.75
N HIS A 204 -22.42 -10.52 -8.50
CA HIS A 204 -21.31 -10.43 -7.54
C HIS A 204 -20.23 -9.44 -8.00
N CYS A 205 -19.86 -9.45 -9.28
CA CYS A 205 -18.89 -8.51 -9.84
C CYS A 205 -19.34 -7.05 -9.69
N ARG A 206 -20.62 -6.75 -9.98
CA ARG A 206 -21.20 -5.42 -9.76
C ARG A 206 -21.14 -5.00 -8.29
N THR A 207 -21.43 -5.94 -7.39
CA THR A 207 -21.45 -5.69 -5.95
C THR A 207 -20.05 -5.38 -5.43
N VAL A 208 -19.04 -6.17 -5.81
CA VAL A 208 -17.63 -5.91 -5.47
C VAL A 208 -17.17 -4.55 -6.02
N ALA A 209 -17.50 -4.23 -7.27
CA ALA A 209 -17.14 -2.95 -7.86
C ALA A 209 -17.70 -1.76 -7.07
N ARG A 210 -19.00 -1.83 -6.74
CA ARG A 210 -19.70 -0.79 -5.98
C ARG A 210 -19.14 -0.63 -4.56
N GLN A 211 -18.94 -1.74 -3.85
CA GLN A 211 -18.40 -1.72 -2.49
C GLN A 211 -16.95 -1.22 -2.47
N ALA A 212 -16.10 -1.69 -3.38
CA ALA A 212 -14.72 -1.24 -3.47
C ALA A 212 -14.63 0.26 -3.80
N LEU A 213 -15.46 0.78 -4.71
CA LEU A 213 -15.53 2.22 -4.99
C LEU A 213 -15.94 3.04 -3.77
N ALA A 214 -16.89 2.54 -2.97
CA ALA A 214 -17.39 3.24 -1.79
C ALA A 214 -16.41 3.19 -0.59
N SER A 215 -15.61 2.13 -0.49
CA SER A 215 -14.79 1.83 0.69
C SER A 215 -13.28 1.96 0.47
N ALA A 216 -12.82 2.16 -0.78
CA ALA A 216 -11.39 2.29 -1.07
C ALA A 216 -10.78 3.50 -0.33
N THR A 217 -9.66 3.28 0.34
CA THR A 217 -8.77 4.35 0.81
C THR A 217 -7.62 4.60 -0.16
N ASP A 218 -7.38 3.65 -1.05
CA ASP A 218 -6.25 3.64 -1.97
C ASP A 218 -6.69 4.02 -3.38
N LEU A 219 -6.04 5.00 -3.98
CA LEU A 219 -6.37 5.53 -5.30
C LEU A 219 -6.31 4.44 -6.38
N GLY A 220 -5.30 3.57 -6.31
CA GLY A 220 -5.17 2.45 -7.23
C GLY A 220 -6.32 1.44 -7.13
N ASP A 221 -6.81 1.15 -5.92
CA ASP A 221 -7.97 0.27 -5.74
C ASP A 221 -9.25 0.92 -6.28
N ALA A 222 -9.45 2.23 -6.03
CA ALA A 222 -10.58 2.98 -6.56
C ALA A 222 -10.60 2.99 -8.10
N GLN A 223 -9.45 3.20 -8.75
CA GLN A 223 -9.33 3.16 -10.22
C GLN A 223 -9.65 1.77 -10.78
N MET A 224 -9.18 0.70 -10.12
CA MET A 224 -9.46 -0.67 -10.53
C MET A 224 -10.94 -1.03 -10.31
N ALA A 225 -11.52 -0.57 -9.20
CA ALA A 225 -12.94 -0.72 -8.92
C ALA A 225 -13.80 0.03 -9.95
N GLN A 226 -13.39 1.23 -10.38
CA GLN A 226 -14.05 1.97 -11.46
C GLN A 226 -14.02 1.21 -12.79
N LYS A 227 -12.85 0.70 -13.20
CA LYS A 227 -12.74 -0.11 -14.42
C LYS A 227 -13.63 -1.35 -14.37
N LEU A 228 -13.79 -1.94 -13.18
CA LEU A 228 -14.70 -3.06 -12.96
C LEU A 228 -16.17 -2.62 -13.01
N ALA A 229 -16.50 -1.45 -12.45
CA ALA A 229 -17.83 -0.86 -12.48
C ALA A 229 -18.29 -0.58 -13.92
N ASP A 230 -17.43 0.04 -14.73
CA ASP A 230 -17.70 0.31 -16.15
C ASP A 230 -17.96 -0.98 -16.93
N ARG A 231 -17.11 -2.00 -16.71
CA ARG A 231 -17.22 -3.29 -17.40
C ARG A 231 -18.48 -4.07 -17.02
N THR A 232 -18.90 -3.96 -15.78
CA THR A 232 -20.05 -4.71 -15.25
C THR A 232 -21.35 -3.93 -15.38
N GLY A 233 -21.30 -2.65 -15.74
CA GLY A 233 -22.47 -1.78 -15.90
C GLY A 233 -23.09 -1.36 -14.57
N VAL A 234 -22.26 -1.02 -13.58
CA VAL A 234 -22.77 -0.37 -12.34
C VAL A 234 -23.32 1.01 -12.71
N PRO A 235 -24.58 1.35 -12.38
CA PRO A 235 -25.17 2.64 -12.70
C PRO A 235 -24.37 3.82 -12.11
N PRO A 236 -24.23 4.97 -12.81
CA PRO A 236 -23.45 6.12 -12.31
C PRO A 236 -23.91 6.64 -10.94
N ASN A 237 -25.22 6.62 -10.65
CA ASN A 237 -25.77 7.02 -9.36
C ASN A 237 -25.43 6.06 -8.20
N GLN A 238 -24.80 4.91 -8.48
CA GLN A 238 -24.30 3.95 -7.50
C GLN A 238 -22.77 3.95 -7.41
N GLN A 239 -22.08 4.80 -8.17
CA GLN A 239 -20.64 4.93 -8.12
C GLN A 239 -20.25 6.12 -7.24
N ALA A 240 -19.33 5.91 -6.29
CA ALA A 240 -18.84 6.98 -5.41
C ALA A 240 -18.01 8.02 -6.18
N TYR A 241 -17.30 7.56 -7.21
CA TYR A 241 -16.47 8.35 -8.10
C TYR A 241 -16.72 7.92 -9.55
N ASP A 242 -16.34 8.76 -10.51
CA ASP A 242 -16.32 8.41 -11.93
C ASP A 242 -14.88 8.37 -12.46
N ALA A 243 -14.68 7.75 -13.63
CA ALA A 243 -13.36 7.60 -14.23
C ALA A 243 -12.64 8.93 -14.52
N VAL A 244 -13.39 9.98 -14.87
CA VAL A 244 -12.82 11.31 -15.16
C VAL A 244 -12.29 11.95 -13.88
N THR A 245 -13.06 11.86 -12.80
CA THR A 245 -12.72 12.38 -11.47
C THR A 245 -11.48 11.66 -10.92
N LEU A 246 -11.45 10.32 -10.97
CA LEU A 246 -10.30 9.54 -10.50
C LEU A 246 -9.03 9.83 -11.30
N LYS A 247 -9.13 9.99 -12.63
CA LYS A 247 -7.99 10.33 -13.48
C LYS A 247 -7.46 11.74 -13.18
N ALA A 248 -8.34 12.72 -13.04
CA ALA A 248 -7.93 14.08 -12.70
C ALA A 248 -7.26 14.15 -11.32
N ALA A 249 -7.73 13.35 -10.36
CA ALA A 249 -7.14 13.28 -9.03
C ALA A 249 -5.75 12.64 -9.07
N GLU A 250 -5.58 11.55 -9.83
CA GLU A 250 -4.30 10.90 -10.08
C GLU A 250 -3.27 11.88 -10.68
N GLU A 251 -3.63 12.60 -11.74
CA GLU A 251 -2.74 13.55 -12.41
C GLU A 251 -2.24 14.64 -11.44
N ARG A 252 -3.14 15.19 -10.60
CA ARG A 252 -2.76 16.19 -9.59
C ARG A 252 -1.95 15.60 -8.45
N PHE A 253 -2.29 14.39 -8.00
CA PHE A 253 -1.57 13.70 -6.94
C PHE A 253 -0.14 13.40 -7.37
N HIS A 254 0.07 12.89 -8.59
CA HIS A 254 1.40 12.67 -9.14
C HIS A 254 2.21 13.97 -9.27
N ALA A 255 1.59 15.05 -9.75
CA ALA A 255 2.27 16.35 -9.83
C ALA A 255 2.76 16.83 -8.45
N ARG A 256 1.98 16.62 -7.38
CA ARG A 256 2.36 16.96 -6.01
C ARG A 256 3.43 16.00 -5.44
N ALA A 257 3.35 14.71 -5.75
CA ALA A 257 4.25 13.69 -5.21
C ALA A 257 5.65 13.70 -5.86
N LEU A 258 5.75 14.13 -7.12
CA LEU A 258 7.02 14.20 -7.86
C LEU A 258 7.83 15.48 -7.60
N ASP A 259 7.28 16.47 -6.90
CA ASP A 259 7.97 17.71 -6.51
C ASP A 259 8.76 17.55 -5.18
N LEU A 260 9.55 16.49 -5.07
CA LEU A 260 10.37 16.19 -3.90
C LEU A 260 11.86 16.17 -4.29
N ASP A 261 12.63 17.13 -3.79
CA ASP A 261 14.10 17.16 -3.86
C ASP A 261 14.71 16.60 -2.55
N VAL A 262 16.04 16.61 -2.43
CA VAL A 262 16.78 16.14 -1.24
C VAL A 262 17.07 17.24 -0.20
N ASP A 263 16.37 18.37 -0.27
CA ASP A 263 16.52 19.47 0.67
C ASP A 263 15.62 19.35 1.92
N CYS A 264 15.91 20.17 2.94
CA CYS A 264 15.16 20.14 4.20
C CYS A 264 13.67 20.48 4.02
N GLU A 265 13.33 21.32 3.03
CA GLU A 265 11.94 21.67 2.76
C GLU A 265 11.18 20.47 2.21
N SER A 266 11.79 19.75 1.27
CA SER A 266 11.27 18.53 0.66
C SER A 266 11.11 17.42 1.69
N MET A 267 12.06 17.25 2.63
CA MET A 267 11.92 16.29 3.73
C MET A 267 10.75 16.64 4.68
N ARG A 268 10.55 17.92 4.96
CA ARG A 268 9.39 18.39 5.74
C ARG A 268 8.07 18.14 5.00
N ARG A 269 8.03 18.40 3.68
CA ARG A 269 6.87 18.09 2.83
C ARG A 269 6.59 16.59 2.79
N LEU A 270 7.63 15.74 2.71
CA LEU A 270 7.49 14.29 2.76
C LEU A 270 6.86 13.81 4.07
N LYS A 271 7.30 14.35 5.22
CA LYS A 271 6.68 14.06 6.51
C LYS A 271 5.19 14.44 6.52
N GLN A 272 4.86 15.63 6.03
CA GLN A 272 3.47 16.09 5.95
C GLN A 272 2.62 15.20 5.04
N LEU A 273 3.14 14.87 3.84
CA LEU A 273 2.48 13.95 2.90
C LEU A 273 2.24 12.59 3.56
N SER A 274 3.23 12.06 4.28
CA SER A 274 3.14 10.77 4.97
C SER A 274 2.08 10.81 6.07
N ALA A 275 1.99 11.91 6.83
CA ALA A 275 1.00 12.09 7.87
C ALA A 275 -0.43 12.22 7.31
N GLU A 276 -0.60 12.99 6.22
CA GLU A 276 -1.88 13.09 5.51
C GLU A 276 -2.32 11.72 4.97
N ARG A 277 -1.40 10.97 4.34
CA ARG A 277 -1.69 9.64 3.79
C ARG A 277 -2.04 8.64 4.88
N ALA A 278 -1.31 8.66 5.99
CA ALA A 278 -1.62 7.81 7.13
C ALA A 278 -3.04 8.06 7.64
N ALA A 279 -3.43 9.33 7.79
CA ALA A 279 -4.70 9.75 8.34
C ALA A 279 -5.90 9.41 7.44
N SER A 280 -5.82 9.64 6.13
CA SER A 280 -6.99 9.59 5.24
C SER A 280 -6.87 8.64 4.04
N GLY A 281 -5.67 8.15 3.73
CA GLY A 281 -5.39 7.37 2.51
C GLY A 281 -5.11 8.28 1.30
N ASP A 282 -4.41 7.73 0.30
CA ASP A 282 -3.98 8.52 -0.86
C ASP A 282 -5.17 8.90 -1.77
N LEU A 283 -6.27 8.14 -1.77
CA LEU A 283 -7.50 8.51 -2.50
C LEU A 283 -8.06 9.83 -1.98
N ALA A 284 -8.25 9.95 -0.66
CA ALA A 284 -8.80 11.15 -0.05
C ALA A 284 -7.90 12.36 -0.29
N MET A 285 -6.57 12.18 -0.20
CA MET A 285 -5.59 13.21 -0.54
C MET A 285 -5.69 13.64 -1.99
N ALA A 286 -5.78 12.69 -2.93
CA ALA A 286 -5.89 12.98 -4.35
C ALA A 286 -7.20 13.74 -4.67
N MET A 287 -8.32 13.34 -4.05
CA MET A 287 -9.60 14.02 -4.19
C MET A 287 -9.55 15.45 -3.65
N ALA A 288 -8.86 15.69 -2.53
CA ALA A 288 -8.73 17.03 -1.93
C ALA A 288 -7.95 18.02 -2.81
N LEU A 289 -7.20 17.53 -3.81
CA LEU A 289 -6.49 18.37 -4.78
C LEU A 289 -7.38 18.85 -5.92
N LEU A 290 -8.58 18.29 -6.09
CA LEU A 290 -9.53 18.71 -7.13
C LEU A 290 -10.20 20.04 -6.75
N PRO A 291 -10.57 20.88 -7.74
CA PRO A 291 -11.35 22.07 -7.43
C PRO A 291 -12.71 21.65 -6.84
N PRO A 292 -13.29 22.45 -5.92
CA PRO A 292 -14.61 22.15 -5.39
C PRO A 292 -15.61 22.00 -6.54
N ARG A 293 -16.41 20.92 -6.52
CA ARG A 293 -17.47 20.72 -7.52
C ARG A 293 -18.38 21.94 -7.50
N ALA A 294 -18.58 22.57 -8.66
CA ALA A 294 -19.62 23.58 -8.80
C ALA A 294 -20.97 22.94 -8.42
N PRO A 295 -21.83 23.62 -7.64
CA PRO A 295 -23.14 23.06 -7.31
C PRO A 295 -23.89 22.73 -8.61
N ALA A 296 -24.50 21.55 -8.65
CA ALA A 296 -25.38 21.17 -9.75
C ALA A 296 -26.49 22.24 -9.86
N ARG A 297 -26.59 22.87 -11.03
CA ARG A 297 -27.66 23.82 -11.36
C ARG A 297 -28.92 23.07 -11.75
#